data_AF-A0A8X6HVM0-F1
#
_entry.id   AF-A0A8X6HVM0-F1
#
_cell.length_a   1.000
_cell.length_b   1.000
_cell.length_c   1.000
_cell.angle_alpha   90.00
_cell.angle_beta   90.00
_cell.angle_gamma   90.00
#
_symmetry.space_group_name_H-M   'P 1'
#
loop_
_entity.id
_entity.type
_entity.pdbx_description
1 polymer ?
#
loop_
_entity_poly.entity_id
_entity_poly.type
_entity_poly.pdbx_seq_one_letter_code
_entity_poly.pdbx_strand_id
1 'polypeptide(L)'
;MDGYLKLGLMELIPENEIDVPASSSFCLPHHLVPNKNGDKFRVVFDGSAKSSSGVSLNEKLMVGPQLQTDLTTLLLRFRMHKIAITADRKNV
;
A
#
# COMPACT_ATOMS: atom_id res chain seq x y z
N MET A 1 -4.16 -7.34 -12.57
CA MET A 1 -2.73 -7.02 -12.81
C MET A 1 -2.59 -6.08 -13.99
N ASP A 2 -3.18 -6.35 -15.16
CA ASP A 2 -3.08 -5.50 -16.36
C ASP A 2 -3.32 -4.00 -16.17
N GLY A 3 -4.22 -3.61 -15.25
CA GLY A 3 -4.44 -2.21 -14.90
C GLY A 3 -3.18 -1.52 -14.37
N TYR A 4 -2.39 -2.19 -13.54
CA TYR A 4 -1.12 -1.65 -13.02
C TYR A 4 -0.08 -1.49 -14.13
N LEU A 5 -0.02 -2.43 -15.11
CA LEU A 5 0.90 -2.34 -16.24
C LEU A 5 0.56 -1.15 -17.13
N LYS A 6 -0.73 -0.98 -17.44
CA LYS A 6 -1.23 0.15 -18.26
C LYS A 6 -0.99 1.51 -17.60
N LEU A 7 -1.04 1.56 -16.27
CA LEU A 7 -0.78 2.78 -15.49
C LEU A 7 0.73 3.02 -15.25
N GLY A 8 1.62 2.13 -15.68
CA GLY A 8 3.05 2.24 -15.40
C GLY A 8 3.41 2.07 -13.92
N LEU A 9 2.54 1.42 -13.14
CA LEU A 9 2.75 1.15 -11.71
C LEU A 9 3.47 -0.19 -11.46
N MET A 10 3.63 -1.01 -12.50
CA MET A 10 4.42 -2.22 -12.49
C MET A 10 5.02 -2.45 -13.88
N GLU A 11 6.09 -3.22 -13.93
CA GLU A 11 6.73 -3.66 -15.17
C GLU A 11 6.92 -5.18 -15.14
N LEU A 12 7.15 -5.76 -16.31
CA LEU A 12 7.55 -7.16 -16.41
C LEU A 12 8.99 -7.29 -15.96
N ILE A 13 9.25 -8.31 -15.15
CA ILE A 13 10.62 -8.65 -14.75
C ILE A 13 11.40 -9.03 -16.02
N PRO A 14 12.59 -8.45 -16.27
CA PRO A 14 13.43 -8.82 -17.39
C PRO A 14 13.74 -10.31 -17.41
N GLU A 15 13.82 -10.95 -18.58
CA GLU A 15 14.01 -12.41 -18.68
C GLU A 15 15.26 -12.91 -17.95
N ASN A 16 16.33 -12.11 -17.93
CA ASN A 16 17.58 -12.42 -17.24
C ASN A 16 17.49 -12.28 -15.70
N GLU A 17 16.37 -11.81 -15.15
CA GLU A 17 16.14 -11.58 -13.73
C GLU A 17 15.06 -12.49 -13.11
N ILE A 18 14.40 -13.32 -13.92
CA ILE A 18 13.30 -14.20 -13.45
C ILE A 18 13.83 -15.29 -12.52
N ASP A 19 14.90 -15.98 -12.92
CA ASP A 19 15.47 -17.14 -12.22
C ASP A 19 16.79 -16.79 -11.49
N VAL A 20 16.80 -15.65 -10.80
CA VAL A 20 17.96 -15.27 -9.96
C VAL A 20 17.91 -15.96 -8.60
N PRO A 21 19.07 -16.19 -7.95
CA PRO A 21 19.11 -16.76 -6.61
C PRO A 21 18.24 -15.96 -5.62
N ALA A 22 17.63 -16.64 -4.65
CA ALA A 22 16.80 -16.02 -3.61
C ALA A 22 17.56 -15.01 -2.71
N SER A 23 18.89 -14.97 -2.78
CA SER A 23 19.72 -13.94 -2.16
C SER A 23 19.74 -12.62 -2.94
N SER A 24 19.38 -12.66 -4.22
CA SER A 24 19.45 -11.55 -5.18
C SER A 24 18.06 -11.06 -5.60
N SER A 25 16.99 -11.69 -5.11
CA SER A 25 15.60 -11.26 -5.32
C SER A 25 14.84 -11.19 -3.99
N PHE A 26 13.77 -10.39 -3.99
CA PHE A 26 12.85 -10.32 -2.86
C PHE A 26 11.42 -10.28 -3.39
N CYS A 27 10.60 -11.21 -2.93
CA CYS A 27 9.18 -11.28 -3.29
C CYS A 27 8.33 -10.98 -2.06
N LEU A 28 7.32 -10.12 -2.24
CA LEU A 28 6.29 -9.89 -1.22
C LEU A 28 5.15 -10.89 -1.43
N PRO A 29 4.78 -11.69 -0.41
CA PRO A 29 3.56 -12.46 -0.46
C PRO A 29 2.37 -11.52 -0.67
N HIS A 30 1.41 -11.97 -1.48
CA HIS A 30 0.18 -11.21 -1.69
C HIS A 30 -1.03 -12.14 -1.65
N HIS A 31 -2.18 -11.57 -1.27
CA HIS A 31 -3.44 -12.28 -1.31
C HIS A 31 -4.56 -11.35 -1.79
N LEU A 32 -5.64 -11.96 -2.28
CA LEU A 32 -6.81 -11.25 -2.78
C LEU A 32 -7.80 -11.03 -1.64
N VAL A 33 -8.19 -9.78 -1.43
CA VAL A 33 -9.23 -9.40 -0.47
C VAL A 33 -10.46 -8.92 -1.23
N PRO A 34 -11.61 -9.61 -1.13
CA PRO A 34 -12.84 -9.13 -1.73
C PRO A 34 -13.30 -7.83 -1.04
N ASN A 35 -13.93 -6.95 -1.80
CA ASN A 35 -14.68 -5.85 -1.22
C ASN A 35 -15.96 -6.37 -0.54
N LYS A 36 -16.69 -5.48 0.13
CA LYS A 36 -17.89 -5.83 0.92
C LYS A 36 -18.95 -6.61 0.11
N ASN A 37 -19.04 -6.36 -1.20
CA ASN A 37 -20.05 -6.97 -2.07
C ASN A 37 -19.51 -8.17 -2.87
N GLY A 38 -18.22 -8.49 -2.77
CA GLY A 38 -17.57 -9.58 -3.50
C GLY A 38 -17.40 -9.37 -5.01
N ASP A 39 -17.79 -8.22 -5.56
CA ASP A 39 -17.72 -7.91 -6.99
C ASP A 39 -16.34 -7.42 -7.44
N LYS A 40 -15.50 -6.99 -6.50
CA LYS A 40 -14.13 -6.52 -6.78
C LYS A 40 -13.15 -7.05 -5.76
N PHE A 41 -11.94 -7.36 -6.23
CA PHE A 41 -10.82 -7.77 -5.39
C PHE A 41 -9.78 -6.66 -5.31
N ARG A 42 -9.15 -6.54 -4.14
CA ARG A 42 -7.94 -5.76 -3.92
C ARG A 42 -6.79 -6.72 -3.65
N VAL A 43 -5.63 -6.45 -4.25
CA VAL A 43 -4.39 -7.16 -3.93
C VAL A 43 -3.80 -6.52 -2.68
N VAL A 44 -3.52 -7.33 -1.66
CA VAL A 44 -2.82 -6.89 -0.44
C VAL A 44 -1.46 -7.57 -0.41
N PHE A 45 -0.40 -6.77 -0.31
CA PHE A 45 0.96 -7.24 -0.12
C PHE A 45 1.30 -7.27 1.36
N ASP A 46 1.84 -8.39 1.85
CA ASP A 46 2.25 -8.55 3.23
C ASP A 46 3.68 -8.03 3.44
N GLY A 47 3.81 -6.79 3.92
CA GLY A 47 5.09 -6.17 4.26
C GLY A 47 5.71 -6.69 5.57
N SER A 48 4.97 -7.47 6.36
CA SER A 48 5.44 -8.06 7.63
C SER A 48 5.99 -9.47 7.48
N ALA A 49 5.75 -10.12 6.34
CA ALA A 49 6.33 -11.41 6.02
C ALA A 49 7.87 -11.34 6.06
N LYS A 50 8.47 -12.27 6.79
CA LYS A 50 9.94 -12.36 6.91
C LYS A 50 10.54 -12.92 5.63
N SER A 51 11.60 -12.26 5.15
CA SER A 51 12.42 -12.75 4.04
C SER A 51 13.27 -13.95 4.46
N SER A 52 14.03 -14.51 3.51
CA SER A 52 15.10 -15.49 3.76
C SER A 52 16.15 -15.00 4.77
N SER A 53 16.30 -13.68 4.94
CA SER A 53 17.19 -13.08 5.94
C SER A 53 16.59 -13.00 7.35
N GLY A 54 15.34 -13.42 7.55
CA GLY A 54 14.63 -13.35 8.84
C GLY A 54 14.09 -11.97 9.20
N VAL A 55 14.27 -10.98 8.31
CA VAL A 55 13.79 -9.59 8.46
C VAL A 55 12.72 -9.29 7.40
N SER A 56 11.70 -8.53 7.77
CA SER A 56 10.58 -8.10 6.92
C SER A 56 10.85 -6.76 6.23
N LEU A 57 10.03 -6.39 5.25
CA LEU A 57 10.12 -5.09 4.59
C LEU A 57 9.86 -3.95 5.59
N ASN A 58 8.82 -4.08 6.41
CA ASN A 58 8.43 -3.06 7.39
C ASN A 58 9.55 -2.77 8.41
N GLU A 59 10.36 -3.76 8.77
CA GLU A 59 11.50 -3.58 9.67
C GLU A 59 12.70 -2.88 9.02
N LYS A 60 12.82 -2.93 7.68
CA LYS A 60 13.89 -2.24 6.93
C LYS A 60 13.54 -0.80 6.55
N LEU A 61 12.25 -0.45 6.53
CA LEU A 61 11.80 0.89 6.21
C LEU A 61 11.96 1.81 7.41
N MET A 62 12.54 2.99 7.20
CA MET A 62 12.58 4.03 8.22
C MET A 62 11.20 4.67 8.39
N VAL A 63 10.84 4.99 9.64
CA VAL A 63 9.60 5.72 9.93
C VAL A 63 9.72 7.14 9.36
N GLY A 64 8.84 7.48 8.44
CA GLY A 64 8.75 8.84 7.88
C GLY A 64 8.14 9.84 8.87
N PRO A 65 8.26 11.15 8.61
CA PRO A 65 7.62 12.17 9.42
C PRO A 65 6.08 12.04 9.37
N GLN A 66 5.41 12.42 10.46
CA GLN A 66 3.95 12.44 10.52
C GLN A 66 3.41 13.57 9.62
N LEU A 67 2.85 13.19 8.46
CA LEU A 67 2.24 14.15 7.51
C LEU A 67 0.80 14.53 7.87
N GLN A 68 0.11 13.68 8.62
CA GLN A 68 -1.30 13.89 8.98
C GLN A 68 -1.40 14.73 10.26
N THR A 69 -2.26 15.75 10.23
CA THR A 69 -2.60 16.49 11.46
C THR A 69 -3.28 15.55 12.45
N ASP A 70 -3.05 15.79 13.74
CA ASP A 70 -3.75 15.08 14.81
C ASP A 70 -5.27 15.09 14.59
N LEU A 71 -5.86 13.90 14.57
CA LEU A 71 -7.27 13.70 14.26
C LEU A 71 -8.16 14.34 15.32
N THR A 72 -7.75 14.32 16.59
CA THR A 72 -8.50 14.94 17.69
C THR A 72 -8.62 16.44 17.47
N THR A 73 -7.50 17.10 17.19
CA THR A 73 -7.42 18.53 16.88
C THR A 73 -8.21 18.88 15.61
N LEU A 74 -8.17 18.02 14.59
CA LEU A 74 -8.97 18.18 13.38
C LEU A 74 -10.47 18.13 13.67
N LEU A 75 -10.93 17.14 14.42
CA LEU A 75 -12.34 16.96 14.79
C LEU A 75 -12.87 18.09 15.67
N LEU A 76 -12.06 18.57 16.62
CA LEU A 76 -12.42 19.72 17.46
C LEU A 76 -12.64 20.97 16.61
N ARG A 77 -11.70 21.30 15.71
CA ARG A 77 -11.82 22.45 14.79
C ARG A 77 -13.04 22.31 13.87
N PHE A 78 -13.27 21.11 13.34
CA PHE A 78 -14.41 20.84 12.47
C PHE A 78 -15.77 21.11 13.17
N ARG A 79 -15.84 20.95 14.49
CA ARG A 79 -17.03 21.23 15.30
C ARG A 79 -17.17 22.68 15.77
N MET A 80 -16.16 23.54 15.57
CA MET A 80 -16.20 24.93 16.06
C MET A 80 -17.19 25.83 15.30
N HIS A 81 -17.57 25.44 14.08
CA HIS A 81 -18.46 26.23 13.23
C HIS A 81 -19.82 25.54 13.06
N LYS A 82 -20.88 26.33 12.89
CA LYS A 82 -22.26 25.83 12.74
C LYS A 82 -22.46 24.99 11.48
N ILE A 83 -21.66 25.23 10.44
CA ILE A 83 -21.76 24.57 9.15
C ILE A 83 -20.38 24.03 8.82
N ALA A 84 -20.33 22.77 8.41
CA ALA A 84 -19.09 22.10 8.02
C ALA A 84 -19.26 21.46 6.63
N ILE A 85 -18.23 21.57 5.80
CA ILE A 85 -18.22 21.05 4.43
C ILE A 85 -17.20 19.92 4.37
N THR A 86 -17.60 18.79 3.79
CA THR A 86 -16.73 17.65 3.54
C THR A 86 -16.75 17.31 2.06
N ALA A 87 -15.62 16.81 1.57
CA ALA A 87 -15.51 16.26 0.23
C ALA A 87 -14.59 15.05 0.29
N ASP A 88 -14.98 13.99 -0.42
CA ASP A 88 -14.12 12.83 -0.62
C ASP A 88 -13.44 12.94 -1.99
N ARG A 89 -12.11 12.86 -2.02
CA ARG A 89 -11.35 12.90 -3.27
C ARG A 89 -11.03 11.48 -3.69
N LYS A 90 -11.53 11.08 -4.86
CA LYS A 90 -11.06 9.85 -5.51
C LYS A 90 -9.63 10.03 -6.01
N ASN A 91 -8.78 9.02 -5.79
CA ASN A 91 -7.49 8.95 -6.49
C ASN A 91 -7.77 8.83 -8.00
N VAL A 92 -7.15 9.72 -8.77
CA VAL A 92 -7.06 9.65 -10.24
C VAL A 92 -5.87 8.79 -10.59
#